data_AF-A0A9D7EYT2-F1
#
_entry.id   AF-A0A9D7EYT2-F1
#
_cell.length_a   1.000
_cell.length_b   1.000
_cell.length_c   1.000
_cell.angle_alpha   90.00
_cell.angle_beta   90.00
_cell.angle_gamma   90.00
#
_symmetry.space_group_name_H-M   'P 1'
#
loop_
_entity.id
_entity.type
_entity.pdbx_description
1 polymer ?
#
loop_
_entity_poly.entity_id
_entity_poly.type
_entity_poly.pdbx_seq_one_letter_code
_entity_poly.pdbx_strand_id
1 'polypeptide(L)' 'MATGTIETHLSKYVSSGDIKITTLVSDEKITAIESALKRFDGKSITPIKQQVGNDISFGEIKLVMASLGIKQERSSD' A
#
# COMPACT_ATOMS: atom_id res chain seq x y z
N MET A 1 9.94 -22.77 18.44
CA MET A 1 8.58 -22.25 18.21
C MET A 1 8.73 -21.15 17.18
N ALA A 2 8.42 -21.44 15.91
CA ALA A 2 8.53 -20.45 14.84
C ALA A 2 7.20 -19.70 14.78
N THR A 3 7.20 -18.46 15.26
CA THR A 3 6.13 -17.49 15.01
C THR A 3 6.19 -17.12 13.54
N GLY A 4 5.68 -18.01 12.67
CA GLY A 4 5.31 -17.67 11.31
C GLY A 4 4.16 -16.68 11.40
N THR A 5 4.54 -15.41 11.53
CA THR A 5 3.65 -14.26 11.63
C THR A 5 2.58 -14.34 10.56
N ILE A 6 1.32 -14.20 11.01
CA ILE A 6 0.09 -14.23 10.23
C ILE A 6 0.22 -13.40 8.92
N GLU A 7 1.06 -12.37 8.95
CA GLU A 7 1.44 -11.53 7.81
C GLU A 7 2.10 -12.27 6.61
N THR A 8 2.90 -13.31 6.85
CA THR A 8 3.55 -14.10 5.76
C THR A 8 2.54 -14.96 5.03
N HIS A 9 1.48 -15.42 5.71
CA HIS A 9 0.41 -16.18 5.08
C HIS A 9 -0.56 -15.26 4.33
N LEU A 10 -0.94 -14.10 4.88
CA LEU A 10 -1.90 -13.19 4.22
C LEU A 10 -1.35 -12.52 2.96
N SER A 11 -0.06 -12.18 2.91
CA SER A 11 0.56 -11.51 1.76
C SER A 11 0.44 -12.29 0.44
N LYS A 12 0.36 -13.63 0.49
CA LYS A 12 0.20 -14.47 -0.70
C LYS A 12 -1.21 -14.41 -1.32
N TYR A 13 -2.23 -14.13 -0.52
CA TYR A 13 -3.62 -14.17 -0.96
C TYR A 13 -4.13 -12.83 -1.51
N VAL A 14 -3.45 -11.72 -1.21
CA VAL A 14 -3.71 -10.42 -1.83
C VAL A 14 -3.23 -10.41 -3.29
N SER A 15 -2.07 -11.02 -3.56
CA SER A 15 -1.48 -11.06 -4.90
C SER A 15 -2.22 -11.97 -5.90
N SER A 16 -3.09 -12.88 -5.46
CA SER A 16 -3.89 -13.73 -6.37
C SER A 16 -5.20 -13.08 -6.84
N GLY A 17 -5.61 -11.95 -6.24
CA GLY A 17 -6.92 -11.34 -6.46
C GLY A 17 -8.04 -11.93 -5.58
N ASP A 18 -7.74 -12.90 -4.72
CA ASP A 18 -8.73 -13.51 -3.81
C ASP A 18 -8.98 -12.67 -2.55
N ILE A 19 -8.01 -11.83 -2.13
CA ILE A 19 -8.17 -10.90 -1.01
C ILE A 19 -8.29 -9.47 -1.51
N LYS A 20 -9.47 -8.88 -1.29
CA LYS A 20 -9.69 -7.46 -1.49
C LYS A 20 -8.78 -6.66 -0.56
N ILE A 21 -8.09 -5.65 -1.08
CA ILE A 21 -7.31 -4.70 -0.27
C ILE A 21 -8.14 -4.10 0.89
N THR A 22 -9.46 -4.03 0.72
CA THR A 22 -10.46 -3.62 1.72
C THR A 22 -10.50 -4.49 2.98
N THR A 23 -9.91 -5.69 2.98
CA THR A 23 -9.79 -6.53 4.18
C THR A 23 -8.52 -6.23 4.99
N LEU A 24 -7.58 -5.47 4.42
CA LEU A 24 -6.30 -5.11 5.02
C LEU A 24 -6.20 -3.63 5.35
N VAL A 25 -6.86 -2.81 4.55
CA VAL A 25 -6.88 -1.35 4.66
C VAL A 25 -8.34 -0.94 4.58
N SER A 26 -8.80 -0.07 5.49
CA SER A 26 -10.20 0.40 5.44
C SER A 26 -10.46 1.20 4.16
N ASP A 27 -11.71 1.16 3.67
CA ASP A 27 -12.12 1.87 2.45
C ASP A 27 -11.84 3.38 2.51
N GLU A 28 -11.95 3.99 3.69
CA GLU A 28 -11.60 5.39 3.93
C GLU A 28 -10.11 5.66 3.66
N LYS A 29 -9.23 4.81 4.18
CA LYS A 29 -7.79 4.93 3.98
C LYS A 29 -7.41 4.65 2.53
N ILE A 30 -8.04 3.66 1.89
CA ILE A 30 -7.85 3.38 0.46
C ILE A 30 -8.19 4.62 -0.36
N THR A 31 -9.37 5.21 -0.13
CA THR A 31 -9.83 6.41 -0.85
C THR A 31 -8.88 7.60 -0.65
N ALA A 32 -8.37 7.78 0.58
CA ALA A 32 -7.40 8.83 0.88
C ALA A 32 -6.07 8.61 0.14
N ILE A 33 -5.57 7.38 0.12
CA ILE A 33 -4.33 7.02 -0.59
C ILE A 33 -4.51 7.15 -2.10
N GLU A 34 -5.60 6.66 -2.67
CA GLU A 34 -5.93 6.80 -4.09
C GLU A 34 -5.97 8.27 -4.52
N SER A 35 -6.56 9.13 -3.70
CA SER A 35 -6.63 10.57 -3.95
C SER A 35 -5.25 11.23 -3.92
N ALA A 36 -4.36 10.79 -3.01
CA ALA A 36 -2.98 11.25 -2.97
C ALA A 36 -2.15 10.72 -4.16
N LEU A 37 -2.42 9.49 -4.60
CA LEU A 37 -1.75 8.85 -5.74
C LEU A 37 -2.05 9.51 -7.09
N LYS A 38 -3.17 10.24 -7.23
CA LYS A 38 -3.47 11.03 -8.46
C LYS A 38 -2.37 12.04 -8.82
N ARG A 39 -1.58 12.48 -7.84
CA ARG A 39 -0.44 13.41 -8.03
C ARG A 39 0.91 12.74 -7.83
N PHE A 40 0.95 11.41 -7.77
CA PHE A 40 2.19 10.68 -7.56
C PHE A 40 3.10 10.80 -8.78
N ASP A 41 4.33 11.23 -8.54
CA ASP A 41 5.35 11.48 -9.56
C ASP A 41 6.19 10.23 -9.90
N GLY A 42 5.85 9.08 -9.31
CA GLY A 42 6.60 7.84 -9.48
C GLY A 42 7.82 7.71 -8.56
N LYS A 43 8.32 8.81 -7.98
CA LYS A 43 9.64 8.84 -7.34
C LYS A 43 9.58 8.52 -5.85
N SER A 44 8.75 9.23 -5.10
CA SER A 44 8.75 9.13 -3.63
C SER A 44 7.35 9.04 -3.05
N ILE A 45 7.15 8.08 -2.15
CA ILE A 45 5.91 7.92 -1.39
C ILE A 45 5.87 8.78 -0.11
N THR A 46 6.96 9.50 0.20
CA THR A 46 7.02 10.41 1.37
C THR A 46 6.03 11.56 1.29
N PRO A 47 5.87 12.27 0.15
CA PRO A 47 4.85 13.30 0.01
C PRO A 47 3.43 12.74 0.16
N ILE A 48 3.19 11.52 -0.33
CA ILE A 48 1.91 10.82 -0.13
C ILE A 48 1.66 10.64 1.36
N LYS A 49 2.65 10.10 2.10
CA LYS A 49 2.55 9.90 3.55
C LYS A 49 2.26 11.21 4.31
N GLN A 50 2.88 12.31 3.90
CA GLN A 50 2.62 13.63 4.49
C GLN A 50 1.20 14.12 4.21
N GLN A 51 0.67 13.85 3.01
CA GLN A 51 -0.69 14.24 2.62
C GLN A 51 -1.77 13.44 3.35
N VAL A 52 -1.58 12.12 3.51
CA VAL A 52 -2.59 11.23 4.13
C VAL A 52 -2.51 11.19 5.66
N GLY A 53 -1.47 11.80 6.25
CA GLY A 53 -1.34 11.92 7.70
C GLY A 53 -0.76 10.69 8.40
N ASN A 54 -0.69 10.76 9.73
CA ASN A 54 0.01 9.76 10.54
C ASN A 54 -0.72 8.42 10.66
N ASP A 55 -2.04 8.42 10.49
CA ASP A 55 -2.91 7.25 10.69
C ASP A 55 -2.79 6.19 9.57
N ILE A 56 -2.16 6.55 8.44
CA ILE A 56 -1.91 5.67 7.30
C ILE A 56 -0.42 5.36 7.20
N SER A 57 -0.03 4.12 7.44
CA SER A 57 1.37 3.68 7.38
C SER A 57 1.90 3.65 5.94
N PHE A 58 3.24 3.69 5.81
CA PHE A 58 3.90 3.44 4.53
C PHE A 58 3.60 2.05 3.95
N GLY A 59 3.29 1.07 4.80
CA GLY A 59 2.88 -0.27 4.38
C GLY A 59 1.53 -0.24 3.66
N GLU A 60 0.54 0.43 4.24
CA GLU A 60 -0.79 0.62 3.64
C GLU A 60 -0.70 1.34 2.30
N ILE A 61 0.13 2.38 2.19
CA ILE A 61 0.37 3.10 0.92
C ILE A 61 0.90 2.14 -0.15
N LYS A 62 1.92 1.34 0.18
CA LYS A 62 2.51 0.36 -0.75
C LYS A 62 1.52 -0.74 -1.14
N LEU A 63 0.69 -1.19 -0.22
CA LEU A 63 -0.34 -2.19 -0.50
C LEU A 63 -1.37 -1.66 -1.50
N VAL A 64 -1.85 -0.43 -1.32
CA VAL A 64 -2.78 0.21 -2.27
C VAL A 64 -2.12 0.46 -3.62
N MET A 65 -0.86 0.89 -3.65
CA MET A 65 -0.10 1.02 -4.91
C MET A 65 0.00 -0.33 -5.63
N ALA A 66 0.31 -1.40 -4.90
CA ALA A 66 0.39 -2.74 -5.45
C ALA A 66 -0.97 -3.24 -5.99
N SER A 67 -2.08 -2.98 -5.29
CA SER A 67 -3.42 -3.35 -5.78
C SER A 67 -3.82 -2.59 -7.04
N LEU A 68 -3.28 -1.39 -7.25
CA LEU A 68 -3.50 -0.57 -8.46
C LEU A 68 -2.46 -0.83 -9.56
N GLY A 69 -1.48 -1.71 -9.33
CA GLY A 69 -0.38 -1.96 -10.27
C GLY A 69 0.59 -0.78 -10.44
N ILE A 70 0.55 0.20 -9.54
CA ILE A 70 1.44 1.36 -9.56
C ILE A 70 2.81 0.94 -9.02
N LYS A 71 3.84 1.15 -9.83
CA LYS A 71 5.22 0.88 -9.44
C LYS A 71 5.89 2.18 -9.04
N GLN A 72 6.57 2.18 -7.90
CA GLN A 72 7.55 3.23 -7.60
C GLN A 72 8.72 3.05 -8.55
N GLU A 73 9.09 4.11 -9.25
CA GLU A 73 10.33 4.19 -10.00
C GLU A 73 11.47 4.04 -8.99
N ARG A 74 12.12 2.88 -8.99
CA ARG A 74 13.39 2.73 -8.28
C ARG A 74 14.38 3.59 -9.05
N SER A 75 14.76 4.72 -8.48
CA SER A 75 16.02 5.36 -8.81
C SER A 75 17.12 4.31 -8.57
N SER A 76 17.56 3.69 -9.67
CA SER A 76 18.86 3.05 -9.74
C SER A 76 19.88 4.17 -9.71
N ASP A 77 20.49 4.37 -8.55
CA ASP A 77 21.84 4.94 -8.45
C ASP A 77 22.79 3.79 -8.12
#